data_AF-A0A536CB00-F1
#
_entry.id   AF-A0A536CB00-F1
#
_cell.length_a   1.000
_cell.length_b   1.000
_cell.length_c   1.000
_cell.angle_alpha   90.00
_cell.angle_beta   90.00
_cell.angle_gamma   90.00
#
_symmetry.space_group_name_H-M   'P 1'
#
loop_
_entity.id
_entity.type
_entity.pdbx_description
1 polymer ?
#
loop_
_entity_poly.entity_id
_entity_poly.type
_entity_poly.pdbx_seq_one_letter_code
_entity_poly.pdbx_strand_id
1 'polypeptide(L)'
;MARGTSDSGMQPIAHALSIFVPVYGVWQAYRHFALLDALRRKVDPAHGVDALTGAIGTGIWWLTFTHYSTEPIFQALDAIELAVGTAVILYGQHALNAYWRSRPGTPVEERMNEVDWIALGVAASFALLTLVGALMGPAS
;
A
#
# COMPACT_ATOMS: atom_id res chain seq x y z
N MET A 1 12.00 -7.39 -21.83
CA MET A 1 12.98 -7.97 -20.89
C MET A 1 12.53 -7.67 -19.47
N ALA A 2 12.08 -8.69 -18.73
CA ALA A 2 11.71 -8.56 -17.32
C ALA A 2 12.97 -8.27 -16.49
N ARG A 3 13.31 -6.98 -16.31
CA ARG A 3 14.44 -6.55 -15.48
C ARG A 3 13.98 -6.43 -14.04
N GLY A 4 14.30 -7.46 -13.26
CA GLY A 4 14.12 -7.46 -11.80
C GLY A 4 14.30 -8.81 -11.13
N THR A 5 14.16 -9.92 -11.85
CA THR A 5 14.09 -11.27 -11.25
C THR A 5 15.42 -12.02 -11.17
N SER A 6 16.55 -11.39 -11.52
CA SER A 6 17.85 -12.09 -11.58
C SER A 6 18.61 -12.12 -10.25
N ASP A 7 18.06 -11.53 -9.18
CA ASP A 7 18.66 -11.60 -7.85
C ASP A 7 18.18 -12.89 -7.16
N SER A 8 19.09 -13.82 -6.89
CA SER A 8 18.78 -15.10 -6.25
C SER A 8 18.24 -14.95 -4.82
N GLY A 9 18.43 -13.79 -4.19
CA GLY A 9 17.87 -13.47 -2.88
C GLY A 9 16.50 -12.78 -2.93
N MET A 10 15.99 -12.43 -4.11
CA MET A 10 14.70 -11.74 -4.22
C MET A 10 13.55 -12.68 -3.86
N GLN A 11 12.90 -12.39 -2.73
CA GLN A 11 11.67 -13.08 -2.32
C GLN A 11 10.49 -12.09 -2.31
N PRO A 12 10.03 -11.61 -3.48
CA PRO A 12 8.97 -10.60 -3.56
C PRO A 12 7.66 -11.11 -2.96
N ILE A 13 7.39 -12.42 -3.09
CA ILE A 13 6.21 -13.04 -2.50
C ILE A 13 6.33 -13.09 -0.98
N ALA A 14 7.46 -13.54 -0.43
CA ALA A 14 7.66 -13.55 1.03
C ALA A 14 7.61 -12.13 1.62
N HIS A 15 8.16 -11.15 0.90
CA HIS A 15 8.09 -9.74 1.26
C HIS A 15 6.65 -9.19 1.24
N ALA A 16 5.85 -9.58 0.25
CA ALA A 16 4.44 -9.19 0.19
C ALA A 16 3.64 -9.85 1.32
N LEU A 17 3.86 -11.15 1.56
CA LEU A 17 3.17 -11.91 2.60
C LEU A 17 3.54 -11.48 4.02
N SER A 18 4.72 -10.89 4.22
CA SER A 18 5.12 -10.49 5.56
C SER A 18 4.34 -9.30 6.11
N ILE A 19 3.54 -8.60 5.28
CA ILE A 19 2.57 -7.59 5.75
C ILE A 19 1.50 -8.19 6.67
N PHE A 20 1.22 -9.49 6.56
CA PHE A 20 0.25 -10.19 7.41
C PHE A 20 0.81 -10.50 8.81
N VAL A 21 2.13 -10.44 9.01
CA VAL A 21 2.73 -10.70 10.34
C VAL A 21 2.53 -9.45 11.22
N PRO A 22 1.81 -9.56 12.35
CA PRO A 22 1.53 -8.41 13.22
C PRO A 22 2.81 -7.75 13.67
N VAL A 23 2.78 -6.42 13.82
CA VAL A 23 3.93 -5.56 14.21
C VAL A 23 5.06 -5.55 13.19
N TYR A 24 5.46 -6.71 12.65
CA TYR A 24 6.44 -6.82 11.59
C TYR A 24 5.98 -6.12 10.31
N GLY A 25 4.73 -6.30 9.88
CA GLY A 25 4.19 -5.60 8.71
C GLY A 25 4.23 -4.08 8.85
N VAL A 26 3.92 -3.56 10.04
CA VAL A 26 4.02 -2.12 10.37
C VAL A 26 5.47 -1.65 10.34
N TRP A 27 6.38 -2.40 10.96
CA TRP A 27 7.82 -2.10 10.92
C TRP A 27 8.35 -2.15 9.48
N GLN A 28 7.96 -3.13 8.69
CA GLN A 28 8.34 -3.28 7.30
C GLN A 28 7.84 -2.11 6.45
N ALA A 29 6.58 -1.69 6.64
CA ALA A 29 6.03 -0.51 5.98
C ALA A 29 6.84 0.75 6.34
N TYR A 30 7.13 0.96 7.62
CA TYR A 30 8.02 2.06 8.05
C TYR A 30 9.38 2.01 7.33
N ARG A 31 10.04 0.84 7.31
CA ARG A 31 11.34 0.66 6.65
C ARG A 31 11.27 0.91 5.15
N HIS A 32 10.19 0.48 4.51
CA HIS A 32 9.96 0.70 3.08
C HIS A 32 9.82 2.19 2.76
N PHE A 33 8.96 2.91 3.49
CA PHE A 33 8.78 4.35 3.26
C PHE A 33 10.00 5.18 3.67
N ALA A 34 10.75 4.78 4.71
CA ALA A 34 12.01 5.42 5.06
C ALA A 34 13.07 5.28 3.95
N LEU A 35 13.10 4.13 3.26
CA LEU A 35 13.94 3.95 2.09
C LEU A 35 13.49 4.85 0.93
N LEU A 36 12.19 4.94 0.66
CA LEU A 36 11.65 5.83 -0.36
C LEU A 36 11.98 7.30 -0.07
N ASP A 37 11.85 7.74 1.19
CA ASP A 37 12.25 9.08 1.62
C ASP A 37 13.74 9.33 1.37
N ALA A 38 14.60 8.40 1.81
CA ALA A 38 16.04 8.51 1.60
C ALA A 38 16.42 8.55 0.12
N LEU A 39 15.73 7.80 -0.75
CA LEU A 39 15.93 7.85 -2.20
C LEU A 39 15.44 9.18 -2.77
N ARG A 40 14.25 9.64 -2.38
CA ARG A 40 13.64 10.85 -2.87
C ARG A 40 14.44 12.09 -2.47
N ARG A 41 14.90 12.19 -1.23
CA ARG A 41 15.72 13.31 -0.75
C ARG A 41 17.08 13.42 -1.42
N LYS A 42 17.62 12.34 -2.00
CA LYS A 42 18.87 12.41 -2.80
C LYS A 42 18.71 13.21 -4.09
N VAL A 43 17.50 13.28 -4.62
CA VAL A 43 17.20 13.90 -5.92
C VAL A 43 16.33 15.15 -5.77
N ASP A 44 15.53 15.23 -4.71
CA ASP A 44 14.69 16.38 -4.36
C ASP A 44 14.61 16.49 -2.82
N PRO A 45 15.55 17.22 -2.19
CA PRO A 45 15.63 17.33 -0.73
C PRO A 45 14.40 17.96 -0.07
N ALA A 46 13.65 18.79 -0.83
CA ALA A 46 12.49 19.53 -0.33
C ALA A 46 11.22 18.66 -0.27
N HIS A 47 11.08 17.69 -1.17
CA HIS A 47 9.87 16.87 -1.30
C HIS A 47 10.13 15.40 -0.95
N GLY A 48 10.43 15.16 0.32
CA GLY A 48 10.55 13.83 0.90
C GLY A 48 9.20 13.13 1.11
N VAL A 49 9.25 11.96 1.74
CA VAL A 49 8.12 11.10 2.06
C VAL A 49 8.11 10.84 3.56
N ASP A 50 6.94 10.85 4.20
CA ASP A 50 6.84 10.51 5.62
C ASP A 50 6.71 8.99 5.82
N ALA A 51 7.64 8.42 6.57
CA ALA A 51 7.67 6.99 6.87
C ALA A 51 6.60 6.57 7.88
N LEU A 52 6.18 7.48 8.76
CA LEU A 52 5.12 7.19 9.73
C LEU A 52 3.77 7.04 9.05
N THR A 53 3.48 7.83 8.02
CA THR A 53 2.26 7.71 7.21
C THR A 53 2.05 6.29 6.68
N GLY A 54 3.10 5.67 6.11
CA GLY A 54 3.04 4.29 5.64
C GLY A 54 2.80 3.28 6.77
N ALA A 55 3.50 3.46 7.90
CA ALA A 55 3.37 2.59 9.07
C ALA A 55 1.98 2.68 9.72
N ILE A 56 1.45 3.90 9.89
CA ILE A 56 0.11 4.15 10.45
C ILE A 56 -0.95 3.53 9.53
N GLY A 57 -0.86 3.75 8.22
CA GLY A 57 -1.80 3.14 7.27
C GLY A 57 -1.81 1.61 7.32
N THR A 58 -0.63 0.98 7.38
CA THR A 58 -0.54 -0.49 7.56
C THR A 58 -1.05 -0.95 8.92
N GLY A 59 -0.80 -0.18 9.99
CA GLY A 59 -1.28 -0.50 11.34
C GLY A 59 -2.80 -0.46 11.45
N ILE A 60 -3.42 0.58 10.88
CA ILE A 60 -4.87 0.71 10.76
C ILE A 60 -5.44 -0.50 10.01
N TRP A 61 -4.93 -0.78 8.81
CA TRP A 61 -5.37 -1.93 8.01
C TRP A 61 -5.26 -3.27 8.76
N TRP A 62 -4.25 -3.44 9.61
CA TRP A 62 -4.07 -4.67 10.39
C TRP A 62 -5.13 -4.82 11.50
N LEU A 63 -5.49 -3.71 12.16
CA LEU A 63 -6.58 -3.69 13.15
C LEU A 63 -7.92 -4.04 12.49
N THR A 64 -8.18 -3.51 11.30
CA THR A 64 -9.33 -3.87 10.45
C THR A 64 -9.35 -5.35 10.14
N PHE A 65 -8.26 -5.87 9.58
CA PHE A 65 -8.19 -7.24 9.07
C PHE A 65 -8.43 -8.28 10.18
N THR A 66 -8.06 -7.95 11.42
CA THR A 66 -8.23 -8.83 12.58
C THR A 66 -9.54 -8.63 13.33
N HIS A 67 -10.30 -7.57 13.02
CA HIS A 67 -11.58 -7.31 13.62
C HIS A 67 -12.72 -7.56 12.62
N TYR A 68 -13.22 -8.79 12.57
CA TYR A 68 -14.41 -9.10 11.79
C TYR A 68 -15.69 -8.81 12.61
N SER A 69 -16.53 -7.90 12.13
CA SER A 69 -17.82 -7.58 12.74
C SER A 69 -18.88 -7.33 11.67
N THR A 70 -20.09 -7.84 11.87
CA THR A 70 -21.23 -7.62 10.96
C THR A 70 -22.02 -6.34 11.28
N GLU A 71 -21.62 -5.64 12.34
CA GLU A 71 -22.24 -4.39 12.78
C GLU A 71 -21.95 -3.25 11.76
N PRO A 72 -22.96 -2.46 11.35
CA PRO A 72 -22.82 -1.47 10.27
C PRO A 72 -21.71 -0.44 10.47
N ILE A 73 -21.45 -0.04 11.73
CA ILE A 73 -20.39 0.92 12.04
C ILE A 73 -18.99 0.39 11.71
N PHE A 74 -18.75 -0.91 11.90
CA PHE A 74 -17.45 -1.52 11.59
C PHE A 74 -17.28 -1.71 10.09
N GLN A 75 -18.36 -2.05 9.37
CA GLN A 75 -18.32 -2.09 7.90
C GLN A 75 -18.01 -0.72 7.27
N ALA A 76 -18.49 0.37 7.87
CA ALA A 76 -18.14 1.72 7.45
C ALA A 76 -16.66 2.06 7.75
N LEU A 77 -16.13 1.62 8.89
CA LEU A 77 -14.71 1.76 9.23
C LEU A 77 -13.84 0.96 8.24
N ASP A 78 -14.20 -0.29 7.93
CA ASP A 78 -13.49 -1.12 6.94
C ASP A 78 -13.36 -0.42 5.58
N ALA A 79 -14.41 0.27 5.14
CA ALA A 79 -14.41 1.01 3.88
C ALA A 79 -13.49 2.24 3.91
N ILE A 80 -13.51 3.01 5.02
CA ILE A 80 -12.60 4.15 5.22
C ILE A 80 -11.15 3.65 5.24
N GLU A 81 -10.89 2.57 5.94
CA GLU A 81 -9.56 2.00 6.12
C GLU A 81 -9.00 1.46 4.79
N LEU A 82 -9.86 0.88 3.95
CA LEU A 82 -9.44 0.49 2.61
C LEU A 82 -9.12 1.69 1.71
N ALA A 83 -9.88 2.78 1.82
CA ALA A 83 -9.58 4.01 1.10
C ALA A 83 -8.24 4.60 1.55
N VAL A 84 -7.97 4.60 2.86
CA VAL A 84 -6.69 5.03 3.45
C VAL A 84 -5.54 4.12 3.00
N GLY A 85 -5.71 2.80 3.03
CA GLY A 85 -4.71 1.83 2.57
C GLY A 85 -4.39 2.01 1.08
N THR A 86 -5.41 2.24 0.26
CA THR A 86 -5.25 2.56 -1.16
C THR A 86 -4.47 3.86 -1.35
N ALA A 87 -4.78 4.90 -0.58
CA ALA A 87 -4.06 6.17 -0.63
C ALA A 87 -2.58 6.01 -0.26
N VAL A 88 -2.25 5.16 0.72
CA VAL A 88 -0.86 4.86 1.10
C VAL A 88 -0.10 4.13 -0.01
N ILE A 89 -0.73 3.17 -0.69
CA ILE A 89 -0.12 2.49 -1.84
C ILE A 89 0.18 3.50 -2.96
N LEU A 90 -0.81 4.32 -3.33
CA LEU A 90 -0.64 5.36 -4.34
C LEU A 90 0.43 6.37 -3.94
N TYR A 91 0.46 6.78 -2.66
CA TYR A 91 1.47 7.67 -2.12
C TYR A 91 2.90 7.11 -2.29
N GLY A 92 3.12 5.85 -1.93
CA GLY A 92 4.40 5.17 -2.13
C GLY A 92 4.79 5.05 -3.60
N GLN A 93 3.83 4.68 -4.46
CA GLN A 93 4.06 4.55 -5.90
C GLN A 93 4.40 5.89 -6.57
N HIS A 94 3.69 6.96 -6.21
CA HIS A 94 3.98 8.31 -6.69
C HIS A 94 5.36 8.78 -6.26
N ALA A 95 5.77 8.52 -5.01
CA ALA A 95 7.11 8.84 -4.54
C ALA A 95 8.20 8.09 -5.31
N LEU A 96 7.98 6.80 -5.56
CA LEU A 96 8.90 5.96 -6.34
C LEU A 96 9.03 6.46 -7.78
N ASN A 97 7.91 6.72 -8.46
CA ASN A 97 7.89 7.27 -9.82
C ASN A 97 8.55 8.65 -9.87
N ALA A 98 8.30 9.51 -8.89
CA ALA A 98 8.93 10.82 -8.80
C ALA A 98 10.45 10.68 -8.68
N TYR A 99 10.96 9.78 -7.84
CA TYR A 99 12.38 9.46 -7.77
C TYR A 99 12.95 9.04 -9.14
N TRP A 100 12.32 8.08 -9.81
CA TRP A 100 12.78 7.59 -11.12
C TRP A 100 12.77 8.66 -12.21
N ARG A 101 11.83 9.61 -12.16
CA ARG A 101 11.81 10.79 -13.04
C ARG A 101 12.98 11.74 -12.79
N SER A 102 13.34 11.97 -11.53
CA SER A 102 14.32 12.99 -11.14
C SER A 102 15.77 12.51 -11.10
N ARG A 103 16.01 11.20 -11.08
CA ARG A 103 17.39 10.67 -10.99
C ARG A 103 18.16 10.86 -12.31
N PRO A 104 19.48 11.07 -12.27
CA PRO A 104 20.32 11.09 -13.47
C PRO A 104 20.35 9.72 -14.18
N GLY A 105 20.40 9.72 -15.51
CA GLY A 105 20.57 8.52 -16.33
C GLY A 105 19.45 8.32 -17.35
N THR A 106 19.38 7.12 -17.94
CA THR A 106 18.35 6.78 -18.93
C THR A 106 16.95 6.90 -18.33
N PRO A 107 16.00 7.56 -19.02
CA PRO A 107 14.61 7.61 -18.62
C PRO A 107 14.08 6.20 -18.35
N VAL A 108 13.41 6.03 -17.22
CA VAL A 108 12.77 4.77 -16.83
C VAL A 108 11.27 4.98 -16.95
N GLU A 109 10.59 4.05 -17.63
CA GLU A 109 9.13 4.04 -17.73
C GLU A 109 8.51 3.91 -16.33
N GLU A 110 7.47 4.72 -16.06
CA GLU A 110 6.76 4.69 -14.79
C GLU A 110 6.11 3.32 -14.57
N ARG A 111 6.26 2.77 -13.37
CA ARG A 111 5.91 1.38 -13.06
C ARG A 111 4.65 1.32 -12.23
N MET A 112 3.46 1.52 -12.79
CA MET A 112 2.28 0.90 -12.21
C MET A 112 1.94 -0.28 -13.10
N ASN A 113 2.31 -1.48 -12.66
CA ASN A 113 2.17 -2.67 -13.52
C ASN A 113 0.74 -3.22 -13.45
N GLU A 114 0.37 -4.07 -14.40
CA GLU A 114 -0.98 -4.66 -14.47
C GLU A 114 -1.42 -5.34 -13.17
N VAL A 115 -0.49 -5.96 -12.43
CA VAL A 115 -0.73 -6.59 -11.13
C VAL A 115 -1.07 -5.56 -10.05
N ASP A 116 -0.47 -4.38 -10.08
CA ASP A 116 -0.80 -3.29 -9.14
C ASP A 116 -2.22 -2.79 -9.41
N TRP A 117 -2.61 -2.70 -10.69
CA TRP A 117 -3.97 -2.38 -11.09
C TRP A 117 -4.99 -3.46 -10.71
N ILE A 118 -4.64 -4.73 -10.89
CA ILE A 118 -5.49 -5.86 -10.49
C ILE A 118 -5.64 -5.88 -8.97
N ALA A 119 -4.56 -5.70 -8.20
CA ALA A 119 -4.61 -5.65 -6.75
C ALA A 119 -5.47 -4.47 -6.26
N LEU A 120 -5.31 -3.29 -6.86
CA LEU A 120 -6.18 -2.13 -6.61
C LEU A 120 -7.64 -2.42 -6.95
N GLY A 121 -7.88 -3.09 -8.08
CA GLY A 121 -9.22 -3.47 -8.55
C GLY A 121 -9.89 -4.51 -7.65
N VAL A 122 -9.16 -5.51 -7.17
CA VAL A 122 -9.65 -6.52 -6.22
C VAL A 122 -9.95 -5.89 -4.87
N ALA A 123 -9.05 -5.03 -4.36
CA ALA A 123 -9.29 -4.25 -3.15
C ALA A 123 -10.56 -3.39 -3.30
N ALA A 124 -10.66 -2.59 -4.37
CA ALA A 124 -11.82 -1.76 -4.64
C ALA A 124 -13.13 -2.56 -4.78
N SER A 125 -13.08 -3.73 -5.43
CA SER A 125 -14.23 -4.62 -5.59
C SER A 125 -14.66 -5.22 -4.26
N PHE A 126 -13.72 -5.64 -3.41
CA PHE A 126 -14.00 -6.14 -2.07
C PHE A 126 -14.65 -5.04 -1.21
N ALA A 127 -14.13 -3.80 -1.23
CA ALA A 127 -14.78 -2.65 -0.59
C ALA A 127 -16.22 -2.48 -1.06
N LEU A 128 -16.44 -2.46 -2.38
CA LEU A 128 -17.75 -2.20 -2.94
C LEU A 128 -18.76 -3.28 -2.51
N LEU A 129 -18.33 -4.55 -2.51
CA LEU A 129 -19.17 -5.66 -2.07
C LEU A 129 -19.47 -5.58 -0.57
N THR A 130 -18.50 -5.21 0.27
CA THR A 130 -18.72 -5.00 1.71
C THR A 130 -19.68 -3.84 1.97
N LEU A 131 -19.53 -2.72 1.25
CA LEU A 131 -20.38 -1.54 1.38
C LEU A 131 -21.82 -1.82 0.92
N VAL A 132 -21.99 -2.53 -0.21
CA VAL A 132 -23.33 -2.94 -0.69
C VAL A 132 -23.97 -3.90 0.30
N GLY A 133 -23.22 -4.87 0.83
CA GLY A 133 -23.69 -5.77 1.89
C GLY A 133 -24.17 -5.01 3.13
N ALA A 134 -23.42 -3.99 3.55
CA ALA A 134 -23.78 -3.11 4.66
C ALA A 134 -25.07 -2.33 4.43
N LEU A 135 -25.21 -1.74 3.23
CA LEU A 135 -26.36 -0.91 2.85
C LEU A 135 -27.63 -1.74 2.58
N MET A 136 -27.48 -3.01 2.23
CA MET A 136 -28.59 -3.93 1.93
C MET A 136 -28.93 -4.88 3.08
N GLY A 137 -28.15 -4.88 4.16
CA GLY A 137 -28.43 -5.66 5.36
C GLY A 137 -29.70 -5.16 6.06
N PRO A 138 -30.48 -6.04 6.72
CA PRO A 138 -31.66 -5.61 7.46
C PRO A 138 -31.24 -4.64 8.58
N ALA A 139 -31.92 -3.49 8.65
CA ALA A 139 -31.79 -2.57 9.77
C ALA A 139 -32.26 -3.29 11.04
N SER A 140 -31.33 -3.69 11.90
CA SER A 140 -31.60 -4.22 13.25
C SER A 140 -31.99 -3.10 14.19
#